data_AF-A0A2K9P5B0-F1
#
_entry.id   AF-A0A2K9P5B0-F1
#
_cell.length_a   1.000
_cell.length_b   1.000
_cell.length_c   1.000
_cell.angle_alpha   90.00
_cell.angle_beta   90.00
_cell.angle_gamma   90.00
#
_symmetry.space_group_name_H-M   'P 1'
#
loop_
_entity.id
_entity.type
_entity.pdbx_description
1 polymer ?
#
loop_
_entity_poly.entity_id
_entity_poly.type
_entity_poly.pdbx_seq_one_letter_code
_entity_poly.pdbx_strand_id
1 'polypeptide(L)'
;MGARVRIVSIDTALKIYYAYPEIGNKEIGELFGTKSASTIYNKKKKARNLMLEKGQKPFDFFTVSTATAYEAWGIDVEDLEKRRNKLKKLNLT
;
A
#
# COMPACT_ATOMS: atom_id res chain seq x y z
N MET A 1 9.19 5.73 -17.06
CA MET A 1 10.11 4.91 -16.23
C MET A 1 9.47 4.73 -14.86
N GLY A 2 8.72 3.64 -14.64
CA GLY A 2 7.99 3.42 -13.39
C GLY A 2 8.96 3.02 -12.28
N ALA A 3 9.26 3.92 -11.35
CA ALA A 3 10.09 3.58 -10.20
C ALA A 3 9.41 2.47 -9.39
N ARG A 4 10.08 1.31 -9.26
CA ARG A 4 9.61 0.21 -8.40
C ARG A 4 9.48 0.73 -6.97
N VAL A 5 8.28 0.67 -6.42
CA VAL A 5 8.03 1.06 -5.05
C VAL A 5 8.76 0.11 -4.11
N ARG A 6 9.58 0.66 -3.21
CA ARG A 6 10.12 -0.12 -2.09
C ARG A 6 9.03 -0.34 -1.06
N ILE A 7 8.61 -1.59 -0.91
CA ILE A 7 7.81 -2.08 0.22
C ILE A 7 8.72 -2.88 1.15
N VAL A 8 8.40 -2.94 2.44
CA VAL A 8 9.20 -3.66 3.44
C VAL A 8 9.21 -5.15 3.19
N SER A 9 8.04 -5.73 2.93
CA SER A 9 7.87 -7.15 2.69
C SER A 9 6.61 -7.38 1.87
N ILE A 10 6.65 -8.41 1.02
CA ILE A 10 5.50 -8.88 0.24
C ILE A 10 4.38 -9.34 1.18
N ASP A 11 4.73 -10.05 2.26
CA ASP A 11 3.75 -10.51 3.26
C ASP A 11 3.09 -9.34 4.00
N THR A 12 3.85 -8.31 4.36
CA THR A 12 3.30 -7.10 5.00
C THR A 12 2.35 -6.36 4.09
N ALA A 13 2.72 -6.21 2.80
CA ALA A 13 1.85 -5.57 1.82
C ALA A 13 0.54 -6.35 1.62
N LEU A 14 0.62 -7.66 1.38
CA LEU A 14 -0.58 -8.49 1.23
C LEU A 14 -1.43 -8.51 2.49
N LYS A 15 -0.81 -8.60 3.68
CA LYS A 15 -1.53 -8.56 4.96
C LYS A 15 -2.31 -7.27 5.11
N ILE A 16 -1.68 -6.12 4.87
CA ILE A 16 -2.34 -4.82 4.97
C ILE A 16 -3.48 -4.71 3.96
N TYR A 17 -3.25 -5.16 2.72
CA TYR A 17 -4.25 -5.10 1.65
C TYR A 17 -5.52 -5.88 1.96
N TYR A 18 -5.39 -7.11 2.48
CA TYR A 18 -6.56 -7.95 2.80
C TYR A 18 -7.15 -7.69 4.19
N ALA A 19 -6.36 -7.23 5.16
CA ALA A 19 -6.83 -7.03 6.53
C ALA A 19 -7.57 -5.70 6.72
N TYR A 20 -7.21 -4.66 5.97
CA TYR A 20 -7.73 -3.31 6.18
C TYR A 20 -8.36 -2.75 4.90
N PRO A 21 -9.66 -2.42 4.90
CA PRO A 21 -10.31 -1.75 3.77
C PRO A 21 -9.84 -0.30 3.62
N GLU A 22 -9.41 0.33 4.71
CA GLU A 22 -8.75 1.63 4.72
C GLU A 22 -7.51 1.63 5.61
N ILE A 23 -6.53 2.44 5.24
CA ILE A 23 -5.24 2.53 5.93
C ILE A 23 -4.92 3.95 6.39
N GLY A 24 -4.26 4.04 7.54
CA GLY A 24 -3.81 5.28 8.14
C GLY A 24 -2.28 5.39 8.17
N ASN A 25 -1.79 6.31 9.00
CA ASN A 25 -0.35 6.59 9.10
C ASN A 25 0.46 5.38 9.59
N LYS A 26 -0.13 4.54 10.43
CA LYS A 26 0.53 3.36 11.02
C LYS A 26 0.82 2.32 9.95
N GLU A 27 -0.19 1.94 9.17
CA GLU A 27 -0.09 0.93 8.12
C GLU A 27 0.78 1.43 6.96
N ILE A 28 0.69 2.72 6.62
CA ILE A 28 1.60 3.36 5.65
C ILE A 28 3.05 3.27 6.14
N GLY A 29 3.30 3.58 7.41
CA GLY A 29 4.63 3.45 8.01
C GLY A 29 5.16 2.01 7.96
N GLU A 30 4.31 1.04 8.25
CA GLU A 30 4.64 -0.39 8.21
C GLU A 30 4.92 -0.88 6.77
N LEU A 31 4.11 -0.46 5.80
CA LEU A 31 4.25 -0.82 4.39
C LEU A 31 5.57 -0.32 3.78
N PHE A 32 5.95 0.92 4.11
CA PHE A 32 7.14 1.59 3.57
C PHE A 32 8.37 1.51 4.48
N GLY A 33 8.24 0.98 5.70
CA GLY A 33 9.35 0.83 6.64
C GLY A 33 9.88 2.17 7.11
N THR A 34 9.02 3.17 7.17
CA THR A 34 9.40 4.54 7.50
C THR A 34 8.64 5.03 8.72
N LYS A 35 9.36 5.72 9.61
CA LYS A 35 8.78 6.49 10.72
C LYS A 35 8.69 7.98 10.39
N SER A 36 9.10 8.39 9.19
CA SER A 36 9.10 9.79 8.79
C SER A 36 7.68 10.29 8.54
N ALA A 37 7.25 11.24 9.38
CA ALA A 37 5.92 11.85 9.27
C ALA A 37 5.70 12.52 7.91
N SER A 38 6.72 13.16 7.35
CA SER A 38 6.64 13.82 6.04
C SER A 38 6.48 12.81 4.90
N THR A 39 7.18 11.68 4.95
CA THR A 39 7.04 10.61 3.95
C THR A 39 5.64 10.00 4.00
N ILE A 40 5.16 9.66 5.21
CA ILE A 40 3.82 9.12 5.43
C ILE A 40 2.75 10.09 4.91
N TYR A 41 2.87 11.38 5.26
CA TYR A 41 1.96 12.41 4.79
C TYR A 41 1.90 12.49 3.26
N ASN A 42 3.07 12.52 2.59
CA ASN A 42 3.12 12.60 1.13
C ASN A 42 2.49 11.36 0.46
N LYS A 43 2.74 10.16 1.01
CA LYS A 43 2.14 8.91 0.51
C LYS A 43 0.62 8.93 0.64
N LYS A 44 0.12 9.35 1.81
CA LYS A 44 -1.30 9.48 2.08
C LYS A 44 -1.96 10.53 1.20
N LYS A 45 -1.31 11.70 1.01
CA LYS A 45 -1.78 12.76 0.12
C LYS A 45 -1.94 12.25 -1.32
N LYS A 46 -0.97 11.47 -1.82
CA LYS A 46 -1.06 10.87 -3.16
C LYS A 46 -2.26 9.93 -3.30
N ALA A 47 -2.48 9.06 -2.31
CA ALA A 47 -3.65 8.17 -2.28
C ALA A 47 -4.97 8.95 -2.24
N ARG A 48 -5.03 10.00 -1.40
CA ARG A 48 -6.23 10.84 -1.27
C ARG A 48 -6.56 11.63 -2.53
N ASN A 49 -5.55 12.11 -3.25
CA ASN A 49 -5.77 12.76 -4.55
C ASN A 49 -6.42 11.80 -5.53
N LEU A 50 -5.92 10.56 -5.63
CA LEU A 50 -6.53 9.55 -6.50
C LEU A 50 -7.95 9.17 -6.06
N MET A 51 -8.22 9.12 -4.76
CA MET A 51 -9.59 8.94 -4.26
C MET A 51 -10.52 10.07 -4.71
N LEU A 52 -10.06 11.32 -4.62
CA LEU A 52 -10.83 12.49 -5.09
C LEU A 52 -11.07 12.43 -6.60
N GLU A 53 -10.06 12.07 -7.40
CA GLU A 53 -10.19 11.88 -8.84
C GLU A 53 -11.22 10.79 -9.19
N LYS A 54 -11.32 9.75 -8.35
CA LYS A 54 -12.32 8.68 -8.48
C LYS A 54 -13.68 9.00 -7.86
N GLY A 55 -13.86 10.19 -7.29
CA GLY A 55 -15.09 10.57 -6.58
C GLY A 55 -15.35 9.76 -5.29
N GLN A 56 -14.32 9.09 -4.75
CA GLN A 56 -14.42 8.32 -3.52
C GLN A 56 -14.29 9.21 -2.30
N LYS A 57 -15.18 9.01 -1.32
CA LYS A 57 -15.06 9.62 0.00
C LYS A 57 -14.35 8.63 0.94
N PRO A 58 -13.39 9.09 1.75
CA PRO A 58 -12.84 8.24 2.80
C PRO A 58 -13.91 7.98 3.88
N PHE A 59 -13.89 6.80 4.51
CA PHE A 59 -14.78 6.52 5.63
C PHE A 59 -14.38 7.32 6.87
N ASP A 60 -13.07 7.50 7.10
CA ASP A 60 -12.56 8.35 8.17
C ASP A 60 -11.69 9.51 7.63
N PHE A 61 -11.68 10.64 8.34
CA PHE A 61 -10.90 11.80 7.91
C PHE A 61 -9.39 11.50 7.88
N PHE A 62 -8.93 10.57 8.72
CA PHE A 62 -7.52 10.22 8.88
C PHE A 62 -7.11 8.96 8.11
N THR A 63 -7.98 8.39 7.27
CA THR A 63 -7.69 7.19 6.49
C THR A 63 -7.80 7.45 4.98
N VAL A 64 -7.35 6.47 4.20
CA VAL A 64 -7.54 6.39 2.75
C VAL A 64 -7.89 4.95 2.38
N SER A 65 -8.68 4.78 1.33
CA SER A 65 -9.00 3.45 0.78
C SER A 65 -7.73 2.69 0.42
N THR A 66 -7.59 1.47 0.92
CA THR A 66 -6.41 0.63 0.71
C THR A 66 -6.20 0.31 -0.76
N ALA A 67 -7.27 -0.05 -1.47
CA ALA A 67 -7.21 -0.35 -2.90
C ALA A 67 -6.71 0.85 -3.71
N THR A 68 -7.29 2.02 -3.47
CA THR A 68 -6.90 3.26 -4.15
C THR A 68 -5.49 3.71 -3.76
N ALA A 69 -5.08 3.49 -2.52
CA ALA A 69 -3.73 3.81 -2.08
C ALA A 69 -2.68 2.94 -2.79
N TYR A 70 -2.92 1.63 -2.91
CA TYR A 70 -2.04 0.70 -3.60
C TYR A 70 -1.91 1.08 -5.07
N GLU A 71 -3.03 1.40 -5.72
CA GLU A 71 -3.03 1.89 -7.10
C GLU A 71 -2.27 3.22 -7.25
N ALA A 72 -2.48 4.19 -6.36
CA ALA A 72 -1.79 5.48 -6.39
C ALA A 72 -0.27 5.32 -6.23
N TRP A 73 0.16 4.29 -5.52
CA TRP A 73 1.57 3.95 -5.36
C TRP A 73 2.08 3.07 -6.51
N GLY A 74 1.22 2.43 -7.29
CA GLY A 74 1.60 1.48 -8.33
C GLY A 74 2.05 0.13 -7.75
N ILE A 75 1.43 -0.27 -6.63
CA ILE A 75 1.61 -1.59 -6.03
C ILE A 75 0.59 -2.52 -6.68
N ASP A 76 1.10 -3.47 -7.47
CA ASP A 76 0.29 -4.50 -8.11
C ASP A 76 0.16 -5.71 -7.18
N VAL A 77 -1.04 -5.89 -6.62
CA VAL A 77 -1.32 -6.94 -5.64
C VAL A 77 -1.23 -8.33 -6.28
N GLU A 78 -1.68 -8.49 -7.52
CA GLU A 78 -1.63 -9.77 -8.22
C GLU A 78 -0.17 -10.21 -8.49
N ASP A 79 0.69 -9.25 -8.86
CA ASP A 79 2.13 -9.49 -9.00
C ASP A 79 2.77 -9.86 -7.65
N LEU A 80 2.38 -9.20 -6.56
CA LEU A 80 2.84 -9.56 -5.21
C LEU A 80 2.43 -10.98 -4.82
N GLU A 81 1.19 -11.38 -5.09
CA GLU A 81 0.71 -12.75 -4.86
C GLU A 81 1.49 -13.78 -5.69
N LYS A 82 1.71 -13.51 -6.98
CA LYS A 82 2.50 -14.38 -7.87
C LYS A 82 3.92 -14.55 -7.37
N ARG A 83 4.58 -13.45 -6.96
CA ARG A 83 5.94 -13.47 -6.40
C ARG A 83 5.99 -14.26 -5.10
N ARG A 84 5.03 -14.04 -4.18
CA ARG A 84 4.94 -14.80 -2.93
C ARG A 84 4.75 -16.30 -3.17
N ASN A 85 3.85 -16.67 -4.07
CA ASN A 85 3.61 -18.08 -4.41
C ASN A 85 4.84 -18.73 -5.04
N LYS A 86 5.58 -17.99 -5.89
CA LYS A 86 6.82 -18.47 -6.48
C LYS A 86 7.92 -18.66 -5.41
N LEU A 87 8.04 -17.73 -4.47
CA LEU A 87 8.98 -17.85 -3.36
C LEU A 87 8.69 -19.06 -2.47
N LYS A 88 7.42 -19.30 -2.13
CA LYS A 88 6.97 -20.50 -1.40
C LYS A 88 7.30 -21.79 -2.15
N LYS A 89 7.05 -21.84 -3.46
CA LYS A 89 7.40 -23.01 -4.30
C LYS A 89 8.90 -23.31 -4.32
N LEU A 90 9.74 -22.27 -4.17
CA LEU A 90 11.19 -22.39 -4.18
C LEU A 90 11.79 -22.63 -2.78
N ASN A 91 10.96 -22.70 -1.72
CA ASN A 91 11.41 -22.74 -0.32
C ASN A 91 12.37 -21.61 0.06
N LEU A 92 12.21 -20.43 -0.58
CA LEU A 92 13.00 -19.23 -0.31
C LEU A 92 12.27 -18.27 0.65
N THR A 93 11.16 -18.72 1.22
CA THR A 93 10.27 -18.00 2.15
C THR A 93 9.46 -19.02 2.93
#